data_AF-A0A8T5TKV1-F1
#
_entry.id   AF-A0A8T5TKV1-F1
#
_cell.length_a   1.000
_cell.length_b   1.000
_cell.length_c   1.000
_cell.angle_alpha   90.00
_cell.angle_beta   90.00
_cell.angle_gamma   90.00
#
_symmetry.space_group_name_H-M   'P 1'
#
loop_
_entity.id
_entity.type
_entity.pdbx_description
1 polymer ?
#
loop_
_entity_poly.entity_id
_entity_poly.type
_entity_poly.pdbx_seq_one_letter_code
_entity_poly.pdbx_strand_id
1 'polypeptide(L)'
;EVMHYLVRRLGNQIAKDKWKLFTRINFVCTDIIFEDLDNIFTELINYSHTGIGGRDATIINSMKTLNITEICTHDKNFQKIPDIKVIDPIP
;
A
#
# COMPACT_ATOMS: atom_id res chain seq x y z
N GLU A 1 -1.43 -8.62 2.86
CA GLU A 1 -2.53 -8.30 1.91
C GLU A 1 -2.50 -9.03 0.57
N VAL A 2 -1.57 -8.76 -0.36
CA VAL A 2 -1.66 -9.30 -1.75
C VAL A 2 -1.76 -10.83 -1.80
N MET A 3 -0.87 -11.56 -1.12
CA MET A 3 -0.95 -13.03 -1.04
C MET A 3 -2.30 -13.51 -0.47
N HIS A 4 -2.76 -12.88 0.62
CA HIS A 4 -4.03 -13.23 1.27
C HIS A 4 -5.21 -13.05 0.31
N TYR A 5 -5.25 -11.91 -0.40
CA TYR A 5 -6.27 -11.61 -1.39
C TYR A 5 -6.29 -12.66 -2.52
N LEU A 6 -5.11 -12.98 -3.08
CA LEU A 6 -4.99 -13.97 -4.16
C LEU A 6 -5.52 -15.34 -3.70
N VAL A 7 -5.12 -15.81 -2.52
CA VAL A 7 -5.59 -17.09 -1.97
C VAL A 7 -7.10 -17.09 -1.77
N ARG A 8 -7.65 -16.02 -1.18
CA ARG A 8 -9.09 -15.89 -0.93
C ARG A 8 -9.92 -15.85 -2.22
N ARG A 9 -9.40 -15.25 -3.29
CA ARG A 9 -10.15 -15.06 -4.55
C ARG A 9 -9.97 -16.18 -5.56
N LEU A 10 -8.77 -16.76 -5.64
CA LEU A 10 -8.40 -17.70 -6.71
C LEU A 10 -8.22 -19.14 -6.21
N GLY A 11 -8.16 -19.36 -4.90
CA GLY A 11 -7.82 -20.65 -4.31
C GLY A 11 -6.31 -20.94 -4.36
N ASN A 12 -5.89 -21.92 -3.55
CA ASN A 12 -4.48 -22.14 -3.20
C ASN A 12 -3.58 -22.36 -4.42
N GLN A 13 -3.99 -23.20 -5.37
CA GLN A 13 -3.14 -23.58 -6.50
C GLN A 13 -2.94 -22.43 -7.49
N ILE A 14 -4.04 -21.78 -7.91
CA ILE A 14 -3.98 -20.67 -8.86
C ILE A 14 -3.27 -19.46 -8.22
N ALA A 15 -3.52 -19.17 -6.93
CA ALA A 15 -2.86 -18.10 -6.22
C ALA A 15 -1.33 -18.29 -6.19
N LYS A 16 -0.85 -19.51 -5.95
CA LYS A 16 0.59 -19.82 -5.93
C LYS A 16 1.24 -19.59 -7.29
N ASP A 17 0.56 -19.95 -8.37
CA ASP A 17 1.08 -19.71 -9.73
C ASP A 17 1.06 -18.22 -10.10
N LYS A 18 0.03 -17.47 -9.70
CA LYS A 18 -0.01 -16.01 -9.91
C LYS A 18 1.01 -15.26 -9.05
N TRP A 19 1.31 -15.73 -7.85
CA TRP A 19 2.34 -15.14 -6.99
C TRP A 19 3.73 -15.11 -7.65
N LYS A 20 4.03 -16.10 -8.50
CA LYS A 20 5.30 -16.15 -9.26
C LYS A 20 5.54 -14.93 -10.15
N LEU A 21 4.48 -14.23 -10.57
CA LEU A 21 4.61 -12.98 -11.32
C LEU A 21 5.21 -11.89 -10.44
N PHE A 22 4.70 -11.72 -9.22
CA PHE A 22 5.18 -10.70 -8.28
C PHE A 22 6.65 -10.94 -7.90
N THR A 23 7.07 -12.19 -7.76
CA THR A 23 8.48 -12.53 -7.47
C THR A 23 9.44 -12.31 -8.63
N ARG A 24 8.94 -12.06 -9.85
CA ARG A 24 9.76 -11.79 -11.04
C ARG A 24 9.92 -10.31 -11.34
N ILE A 25 9.10 -9.46 -10.71
CA ILE A 25 9.20 -8.01 -10.84
C ILE A 25 10.29 -7.53 -9.87
N ASN A 26 11.13 -6.61 -10.31
CA ASN A 26 12.15 -5.99 -9.48
C ASN A 26 11.53 -4.93 -8.57
N PHE A 27 10.81 -5.36 -7.54
CA PHE A 27 10.27 -4.46 -6.53
C PHE A 27 11.38 -4.00 -5.57
N VAL A 28 11.38 -2.71 -5.28
CA VAL A 28 12.03 -2.19 -4.07
C VAL A 28 11.05 -2.39 -2.93
N CYS A 29 11.39 -3.29 -2.00
CA CYS A 29 10.60 -3.56 -0.81
C CYS A 29 11.18 -2.78 0.37
N THR A 30 10.33 -2.12 1.14
CA THR A 30 10.71 -1.51 2.41
C THR A 30 10.10 -2.29 3.57
N ASP A 31 10.89 -2.44 4.62
CA ASP A 31 10.44 -3.02 5.88
C ASP A 31 9.76 -1.97 6.74
N ILE A 32 8.80 -2.40 7.55
CA ILE A 32 8.25 -1.60 8.65
C ILE A 32 8.93 -2.10 9.92
N ILE A 33 9.70 -1.22 10.55
CA ILE A 33 10.39 -1.51 11.82
C ILE A 33 9.69 -0.80 12.98
N PHE A 34 10.09 -1.11 14.21
CA PHE A 34 9.41 -0.59 15.40
C PHE A 34 9.50 0.95 15.48
N GLU A 35 10.61 1.51 15.00
CA GLU A 35 10.88 2.93 14.95
C GLU A 35 9.95 3.70 14.00
N ASP A 36 9.30 3.02 13.05
CA ASP A 36 8.32 3.64 12.15
C ASP A 36 6.96 3.87 12.81
N LEU A 37 6.67 3.19 13.93
CA LEU A 37 5.31 3.10 14.47
C LEU A 37 4.73 4.46 14.87
N ASP A 38 5.53 5.35 15.47
CA ASP A 38 5.07 6.68 15.87
C ASP A 38 4.75 7.57 14.65
N ASN A 39 5.55 7.47 13.60
CA ASN A 39 5.30 8.19 12.35
C ASN A 39 4.05 7.64 11.65
N ILE A 40 3.91 6.30 11.58
CA ILE A 40 2.72 5.64 11.04
C ILE A 40 1.47 6.06 11.82
N PHE A 41 1.55 6.11 13.15
CA PHE A 41 0.43 6.55 13.98
C PHE A 41 0.08 8.02 13.74
N THR A 42 1.10 8.87 13.55
CA THR A 42 0.92 10.26 13.16
C THR A 42 0.20 10.39 11.82
N GLU A 43 0.59 9.61 10.80
CA GLU A 43 -0.10 9.59 9.51
C GLU A 43 -1.56 9.12 9.64
N LEU A 44 -1.80 8.11 10.47
CA LEU A 44 -3.16 7.64 10.75
C LEU A 44 -4.01 8.74 11.40
N ILE A 45 -3.49 9.47 12.39
CA ILE A 45 -4.19 10.59 13.02
C ILE A 45 -4.52 11.65 11.98
N ASN A 46 -3.50 12.10 11.23
CA ASN A 46 -3.60 13.19 10.27
C ASN A 46 -4.69 12.95 9.22
N TYR A 47 -4.85 11.70 8.79
CA TYR A 47 -5.73 11.36 7.69
C TYR A 47 -6.90 10.44 8.07
N SER A 48 -7.11 10.18 9.37
CA SER A 48 -8.22 9.37 9.88
C SER A 48 -9.60 9.78 9.33
N HIS A 49 -9.79 11.07 9.07
CA HIS A 49 -11.03 11.65 8.52
C HIS A 49 -11.24 11.38 7.02
N THR A 50 -10.24 10.88 6.30
CA THR A 50 -10.29 10.66 4.85
C THR A 50 -10.81 9.26 4.47
N GLY A 51 -10.93 8.36 5.45
CA GLY A 51 -11.30 6.96 5.25
C GLY A 51 -10.11 6.00 5.14
N ILE A 52 -8.88 6.48 5.32
CA ILE A 52 -7.70 5.61 5.36
C ILE A 52 -7.61 4.81 6.66
N GLY A 53 -7.10 3.58 6.57
CA GLY A 53 -6.84 2.72 7.72
C GLY A 53 -5.36 2.69 8.13
N GLY A 54 -5.03 1.92 9.17
CA GLY A 54 -3.65 1.77 9.65
C GLY A 54 -2.68 1.24 8.57
N ARG A 55 -3.14 0.34 7.70
CA ARG A 55 -2.37 -0.13 6.54
C ARG A 55 -2.03 1.00 5.57
N ASP A 56 -3.00 1.85 5.29
CA ASP A 56 -2.82 2.93 4.33
C ASP A 56 -1.88 4.00 4.93
N ALA A 57 -1.96 4.23 6.24
CA ALA A 57 -1.00 5.04 6.98
C ALA A 57 0.44 4.47 6.91
N THR A 58 0.62 3.14 6.92
CA THR A 58 1.96 2.54 6.74
C THR A 58 2.52 2.81 5.34
N ILE A 59 1.66 2.78 4.32
CA ILE A 59 2.04 3.12 2.94
C ILE A 59 2.42 4.60 2.84
N ILE A 60 1.62 5.50 3.41
CA ILE A 60 1.89 6.96 3.40
C ILE A 60 3.21 7.28 4.10
N ASN A 61 3.48 6.69 5.27
CA ASN A 61 4.76 6.85 5.97
C ASN A 61 5.93 6.38 5.10
N SER A 62 5.82 5.20 4.47
CA SER A 62 6.85 4.68 3.58
C SER A 62 7.09 5.60 2.38
N MET A 63 6.02 6.12 1.77
CA MET A 63 6.12 7.09 0.67
C MET A 63 6.86 8.35 1.09
N LYS A 64 6.55 8.92 2.27
CA LYS A 64 7.24 10.09 2.80
C LYS A 64 8.71 9.83 3.07
N THR A 65 9.05 8.74 3.75
CA THR A 65 10.45 8.35 4.04
C THR A 65 11.28 8.17 2.78
N LEU A 66 10.67 7.68 1.70
CA LEU A 66 11.33 7.45 0.41
C LEU A 66 11.22 8.61 -0.58
N ASN A 67 10.58 9.72 -0.20
CA ASN A 67 10.26 10.85 -1.09
C ASN A 67 9.48 10.43 -2.36
N ILE A 68 8.54 9.50 -2.24
CA ILE A 68 7.65 9.06 -3.31
C ILE A 68 6.34 9.86 -3.25
N THR A 69 5.94 10.46 -4.37
CA THR A 69 4.73 11.31 -4.47
C THR A 69 3.65 10.71 -5.37
N GLU A 70 3.88 9.56 -5.98
CA GLU A 70 2.91 8.89 -6.86
C GLU A 70 2.59 7.49 -6.32
N ILE A 71 1.32 7.10 -6.36
CA ILE A 71 0.86 5.77 -5.95
C ILE A 71 -0.04 5.16 -7.03
N CYS A 72 0.21 3.89 -7.36
CA CYS A 72 -0.63 3.10 -8.24
C CYS A 72 -1.69 2.35 -7.42
N THR A 73 -2.94 2.80 -7.46
CA THR A 73 -4.04 2.21 -6.67
C THR A 73 -5.41 2.55 -7.25
N HIS A 74 -6.37 1.64 -7.05
CA HIS A 74 -7.80 1.87 -7.31
C HIS A 74 -8.53 2.46 -6.09
N ASP A 75 -7.84 2.58 -4.94
CA ASP A 75 -8.44 3.15 -3.73
C ASP A 75 -8.53 4.68 -3.82
N LYS A 76 -9.77 5.17 -3.97
CA LYS A 76 -10.07 6.60 -4.11
C LYS A 76 -9.80 7.40 -2.83
N ASN A 77 -9.62 6.77 -1.67
CA ASN A 77 -9.32 7.51 -0.44
C ASN A 77 -7.96 8.19 -0.50
N PHE A 78 -6.98 7.62 -1.22
CA PHE A 78 -5.66 8.23 -1.42
C PHE A 78 -5.71 9.56 -2.18
N GLN A 79 -6.76 9.81 -2.98
CA GLN A 79 -6.92 11.09 -3.70
C GLN A 79 -7.16 12.27 -2.75
N LYS A 80 -7.53 12.00 -1.49
CA LYS A 80 -7.76 13.03 -0.46
C LYS A 80 -6.50 13.40 0.31
N ILE A 81 -5.39 12.70 0.07
CA ILE A 81 -4.11 12.93 0.75
C ILE A 81 -3.34 14.00 -0.04
N PRO A 82 -2.94 15.12 0.58
CA PRO A 82 -2.17 16.16 -0.10
C PRO A 82 -0.83 15.60 -0.59
N ASP A 83 -0.33 16.16 -1.69
CA ASP A 83 0.97 15.85 -2.27
C ASP A 83 1.17 14.40 -2.75
N ILE A 84 0.09 13.59 -2.78
CA ILE A 84 0.07 12.25 -3.39
C ILE A 84 -0.77 12.29 -4.68
N LYS A 85 -0.14 11.91 -5.79
CA LYS A 85 -0.81 11.68 -7.06
C LYS A 85 -1.21 10.21 -7.20
N VAL A 86 -2.51 9.97 -7.32
CA VAL A 86 -3.06 8.63 -7.57
C VAL A 86 -3.07 8.34 -9.06
N ILE A 87 -2.50 7.20 -9.44
CA ILE A 87 -2.57 6.61 -10.77
C ILE A 87 -3.46 5.36 -10.64
N ASP A 88 -4.65 5.39 -11.24
CA ASP A 88 -5.52 4.22 -11.28
C ASP A 88 -5.25 3.42 -12.56
N PRO A 89 -4.67 2.21 -12.49
CA PRO A 89 -4.32 1.43 -13.67
C PRO A 89 -5.52 0.71 -14.30
N ILE A 90 -6.70 0.74 -13.65
CA ILE A 90 -7.90 0.04 -14.08
C ILE A 90 -9.04 1.07 -14.28
N PRO A 91 -9.66 1.13 -15.47
CA PRO A 91 -10.78 2.05 -15.74
C PRO A 91 -12.08 1.66 -15.03
#